data_AF-A0A9Q1G5L7-F1
#
_entry.id   AF-A0A9Q1G5L7-F1
#
_cell.length_a   1.000
_cell.length_b   1.000
_cell.length_c   1.000
_cell.angle_alpha   90.00
_cell.angle_beta   90.00
_cell.angle_gamma   90.00
#
_symmetry.space_group_name_H-M   'P 1'
#
loop_
_entity.id
_entity.type
_entity.pdbx_description
1 polymer ?
#
loop_
_entity_poly.entity_id
_entity_poly.type
_entity_poly.pdbx_seq_one_letter_code
_entity_poly.pdbx_strand_id
1 'polypeptide(L)'
;MSADNVRQQLSRIMDRFNLPRRSTEFTSRDYYINIRRALVTGFFMQVAHLERTGHYLTVKDNQVVQLHPSTVLDHKPEWVLYNEFVLTTKNYIRTCTDIKPEWLIKISPQYYEMSNFPQCEAKRQLERIVAKMQTKEYSQY
;
A
#
# COMPACT_ATOMS: atom_id res chain seq x y z
N MET A 1 13.41 -19.22 -13.83
CA MET A 1 13.89 -18.97 -15.21
C MET A 1 13.20 -17.79 -15.89
N SER A 2 11.85 -17.70 -15.91
CA SER A 2 11.18 -16.54 -16.54
C SER A 2 11.42 -15.22 -15.78
N ALA A 3 11.21 -15.19 -14.46
CA ALA A 3 11.37 -13.98 -13.65
C ALA A 3 12.80 -13.40 -13.67
N ASP A 4 13.84 -14.24 -13.63
CA ASP A 4 15.23 -13.80 -13.72
C ASP A 4 15.54 -13.13 -15.06
N ASN A 5 15.01 -13.69 -16.15
CA ASN A 5 15.17 -13.10 -17.49
C ASN A 5 14.48 -11.72 -17.55
N VAL A 6 13.26 -11.61 -17.05
CA VAL A 6 12.55 -10.31 -16.98
C VAL A 6 13.33 -9.31 -16.14
N ARG A 7 13.87 -9.72 -14.98
CA ARG A 7 14.70 -8.84 -14.13
C ARG A 7 15.94 -8.35 -14.88
N GLN A 8 16.62 -9.22 -15.62
CA GLN A 8 17.79 -8.82 -16.42
C GLN A 8 17.42 -7.83 -17.51
N GLN A 9 16.29 -8.02 -18.18
CA GLN A 9 15.79 -7.09 -19.19
C GLN A 9 15.48 -5.72 -18.59
N LEU A 10 14.75 -5.69 -17.46
CA LEU A 10 14.44 -4.44 -16.74
C LEU A 10 15.72 -3.73 -16.25
N SER A 11 16.72 -4.47 -15.76
CA SER A 11 18.01 -3.89 -15.36
C SER A 11 18.69 -3.14 -16.50
N ARG A 12 18.72 -3.71 -17.71
CA ARG A 12 19.31 -3.04 -18.89
C ARG A 12 18.57 -1.77 -19.28
N ILE A 13 17.24 -1.75 -19.11
CA ILE A 13 16.43 -0.55 -19.34
C ILE A 13 16.76 0.52 -18.29
N MET A 14 16.88 0.14 -17.02
CA MET A 14 17.28 1.07 -15.95
C MET A 14 18.65 1.70 -16.25
N ASP A 15 19.64 0.89 -16.64
CA ASP A 15 20.97 1.39 -16.98
C ASP A 15 20.92 2.35 -18.18
N ARG A 16 20.09 2.07 -19.20
CA ARG A 16 19.89 2.96 -20.37
C ARG A 16 19.34 4.34 -19.98
N PHE A 17 18.47 4.41 -18.98
CA PHE A 17 17.87 5.65 -18.48
C PHE A 17 18.63 6.24 -17.29
N ASN A 18 19.83 5.74 -16.97
CA ASN A 18 20.64 6.16 -15.81
C ASN A 18 19.89 6.06 -14.47
N LEU A 19 18.99 5.08 -14.33
CA LEU A 19 18.26 4.83 -13.10
C LEU A 19 19.13 3.97 -12.17
N PRO A 20 19.50 4.46 -10.97
CA PRO A 20 20.41 3.74 -10.10
C PRO A 20 19.74 2.50 -9.50
N ARG A 21 20.44 1.37 -9.52
CA ARG A 21 20.06 0.14 -8.82
C ARG A 21 20.55 0.23 -7.37
N ARG A 22 19.64 0.49 -6.44
CA ARG A 22 19.96 0.72 -5.02
C ARG A 22 19.37 -0.38 -4.15
N SER A 23 20.07 -0.69 -3.06
CA SER A 23 19.56 -1.49 -1.96
C SER A 23 19.90 -0.78 -0.66
N THR A 24 18.98 -0.80 0.30
CA THR A 24 19.32 -0.49 1.69
C THR A 24 20.13 -1.67 2.27
N GLU A 25 20.96 -1.43 3.28
CA GLU A 25 21.62 -2.52 4.01
C GLU A 25 20.60 -3.43 4.69
N PHE A 26 20.83 -4.73 4.67
CA PHE A 26 19.89 -5.72 5.22
C PHE A 26 19.71 -5.60 6.74
N THR A 27 20.75 -5.18 7.45
CA THR A 27 20.74 -4.94 8.90
C THR A 27 19.97 -3.69 9.31
N SER A 28 19.67 -2.80 8.36
CA SER A 28 18.90 -1.59 8.64
C SER A 28 17.43 -1.93 8.89
N ARG A 29 16.86 -1.31 9.92
CA ARG A 29 15.42 -1.35 10.18
C ARG A 29 14.59 -0.88 8.98
N ASP A 30 15.16 -0.02 8.14
CA ASP A 30 14.47 0.56 6.99
C ASP A 30 14.44 -0.36 5.78
N TYR A 31 15.19 -1.48 5.76
CA TYR A 31 15.27 -2.38 4.61
C TYR A 31 13.89 -2.81 4.10
N TYR A 32 13.08 -3.43 4.96
CA TYR A 32 11.72 -3.86 4.60
C TYR A 32 10.73 -2.71 4.49
N ILE A 33 10.90 -1.64 5.29
CA ILE A 33 10.04 -0.45 5.25
C ILE A 33 10.15 0.23 3.88
N ASN A 34 11.36 0.38 3.35
CA ASN A 34 11.61 1.02 2.06
C ASN A 34 11.01 0.21 0.91
N ILE A 35 11.10 -1.13 0.96
CA ILE A 35 10.46 -2.00 -0.05
C ILE A 35 8.93 -1.83 -0.02
N ARG A 36 8.31 -1.89 1.18
CA ARG A 36 6.85 -1.71 1.33
C ARG A 36 6.39 -0.33 0.85
N ARG A 37 7.15 0.73 1.16
CA ARG A 37 6.89 2.10 0.67
C ARG A 37 7.02 2.21 -0.84
N ALA A 38 7.99 1.54 -1.45
CA ALA A 38 8.15 1.51 -2.90
C ALA A 38 6.96 0.81 -3.60
N LEU A 39 6.34 -0.20 -2.98
CA LEU A 39 5.11 -0.78 -3.53
C LEU A 39 3.96 0.24 -3.58
N VAL A 40 3.83 1.08 -2.55
CA VAL A 40 2.80 2.12 -2.49
C VAL A 40 2.92 3.08 -3.68
N THR A 41 4.12 3.41 -4.17
CA THR A 41 4.26 4.34 -5.30
C THR A 41 3.60 3.84 -6.58
N GLY A 42 3.55 2.52 -6.79
CA GLY A 42 2.93 1.89 -7.97
C GLY A 42 1.50 1.41 -7.74
N PHE A 43 1.16 1.00 -6.52
CA PHE A 43 -0.09 0.30 -6.19
C PHE A 43 -0.98 1.07 -5.21
N PHE A 44 -0.81 2.38 -5.07
CA PHE A 44 -1.60 3.21 -4.14
C PHE A 44 -3.11 3.16 -4.35
N MET A 45 -3.60 2.74 -5.53
CA MET A 45 -5.04 2.55 -5.80
C MET A 45 -5.54 1.17 -5.33
N GLN A 46 -4.66 0.18 -5.21
CA GLN A 46 -5.00 -1.20 -4.83
C GLN A 46 -4.76 -1.41 -3.34
N VAL A 47 -5.59 -0.73 -2.54
CA VAL A 47 -5.50 -0.74 -1.08
C VAL A 47 -6.85 -1.15 -0.49
N ALA A 48 -6.83 -1.86 0.63
CA ALA A 48 -8.02 -2.18 1.39
C ALA A 48 -7.83 -1.92 2.88
N HIS A 49 -8.91 -1.48 3.53
CA HIS A 49 -8.99 -1.17 4.95
C HIS A 49 -9.80 -2.24 5.69
N LEU A 50 -9.34 -2.65 6.87
CA LEU A 50 -10.02 -3.64 7.72
C LEU A 50 -11.19 -2.98 8.46
N GLU A 51 -12.40 -3.46 8.22
CA GLU A 51 -13.59 -3.03 8.93
C GLU A 51 -13.74 -3.76 10.28
N ARG A 52 -14.50 -3.16 11.21
CA ARG A 52 -14.73 -3.71 12.56
C ARG A 52 -15.37 -5.09 12.57
N THR A 53 -16.12 -5.43 11.52
CA THR A 53 -16.76 -6.74 11.35
C THR A 53 -15.81 -7.79 10.78
N GLY A 54 -14.54 -7.42 10.50
CA GLY A 54 -13.46 -8.34 10.14
C GLY A 54 -13.31 -8.65 8.66
N HIS A 55 -14.10 -8.02 7.79
CA HIS A 55 -13.88 -7.99 6.34
C HIS A 55 -13.08 -6.76 5.93
N TYR A 56 -12.57 -6.73 4.70
CA TYR A 56 -11.89 -5.56 4.15
C TYR A 56 -12.79 -4.82 3.17
N LEU A 57 -12.64 -3.50 3.09
CA LEU A 57 -13.20 -2.66 2.03
C LEU A 57 -12.07 -2.08 1.18
N THR A 58 -12.17 -2.23 -0.15
CA THR A 58 -11.24 -1.54 -1.05
C THR A 58 -11.43 -0.02 -0.96
N VAL A 59 -10.33 0.72 -1.01
CA VAL A 59 -10.37 2.18 -0.98
C VAL A 59 -11.13 2.71 -2.20
N LYS A 60 -11.93 3.76 -1.98
CA LYS A 60 -12.79 4.43 -2.97
C LYS A 60 -13.93 3.61 -3.59
N ASP A 61 -13.70 2.35 -3.96
CA ASP A 61 -14.71 1.51 -4.62
C ASP A 61 -15.59 0.74 -3.63
N ASN A 62 -15.21 0.71 -2.36
CA ASN A 62 -15.95 0.07 -1.25
C ASN A 62 -16.34 -1.39 -1.55
N GLN A 63 -15.49 -2.13 -2.25
CA GLN A 63 -15.74 -3.55 -2.52
C GLN A 63 -15.41 -4.35 -1.27
N VAL A 64 -16.39 -5.16 -0.82
CA VAL A 64 -16.20 -6.10 0.29
C VAL A 64 -15.31 -7.23 -0.18
N VAL A 65 -14.15 -7.40 0.45
CA VAL A 65 -13.16 -8.42 0.12
C VAL A 65 -12.62 -9.11 1.37
N GLN A 66 -12.00 -10.28 1.17
CA GLN A 66 -11.24 -10.99 2.18
C GLN A 66 -9.80 -11.22 1.71
N LEU A 67 -8.87 -11.42 2.64
CA LEU A 67 -7.54 -11.89 2.27
C LEU A 67 -7.66 -13.28 1.64
N HIS A 68 -7.03 -13.48 0.49
CA HIS A 68 -7.03 -14.77 -0.17
C HIS A 68 -6.40 -15.85 0.74
N PRO A 69 -6.93 -17.08 0.80
CA PRO A 69 -6.44 -18.14 1.70
C PRO A 69 -4.95 -18.51 1.50
N SER A 70 -4.38 -18.19 0.34
CA SER A 70 -2.94 -18.41 0.06
C SER A 70 -2.03 -17.32 0.64
N THR A 71 -2.56 -16.36 1.39
CA THR A 71 -1.76 -15.32 2.03
C THR A 71 -0.84 -15.93 3.09
N VAL A 72 0.33 -15.34 3.27
CA VAL A 72 1.28 -15.70 4.34
C VAL A 72 1.12 -14.84 5.59
N LEU A 73 0.18 -13.88 5.56
CA LEU A 73 -0.13 -13.05 6.71
C LEU A 73 -0.81 -13.90 7.79
N ASP A 74 -0.21 -13.93 8.98
CA ASP A 74 -0.69 -14.64 10.17
C ASP A 74 -1.68 -13.81 11.00
N HIS A 75 -1.83 -12.53 10.68
CA HIS A 75 -2.76 -11.60 11.29
C HIS A 75 -3.54 -10.82 10.21
N LYS A 76 -4.48 -9.97 10.64
CA LYS A 76 -5.23 -9.05 9.77
C LYS A 76 -4.70 -7.62 9.96
N PRO A 77 -3.79 -7.13 9.10
CA PRO A 77 -3.34 -5.74 9.17
C PRO A 77 -4.50 -4.78 8.92
N GLU A 78 -4.53 -3.63 9.59
CA GLU A 78 -5.58 -2.64 9.40
C GLU A 78 -5.61 -2.09 7.96
N TRP A 79 -4.44 -1.93 7.34
CA TRP A 79 -4.29 -1.51 5.95
C TRP A 79 -3.45 -2.50 5.17
N VAL A 80 -3.95 -2.92 4.02
CA VAL A 80 -3.24 -3.82 3.12
C VAL A 80 -3.21 -3.26 1.72
N LEU A 81 -2.05 -3.38 1.08
CA LEU A 81 -1.87 -3.22 -0.35
C LEU A 81 -1.99 -4.60 -0.99
N TYR A 82 -2.68 -4.70 -2.12
CA TYR A 82 -2.84 -5.95 -2.85
C TYR A 82 -2.39 -5.82 -4.31
N ASN A 83 -1.97 -6.94 -4.91
CA ASN A 83 -1.60 -6.98 -6.33
C ASN A 83 -2.80 -7.33 -7.22
N GLU A 84 -3.68 -8.21 -6.75
CA GLU A 84 -4.73 -8.80 -7.59
C GLU A 84 -6.07 -8.87 -6.87
N PHE A 85 -7.14 -8.53 -7.59
CA PHE A 85 -8.52 -8.75 -7.19
C PHE A 85 -9.02 -10.05 -7.83
N VAL A 86 -9.51 -10.97 -7.01
CA VAL A 86 -9.96 -12.30 -7.45
C VAL A 86 -11.46 -12.41 -7.23
N LEU A 87 -12.21 -12.38 -8.33
CA LEU A 87 -13.68 -12.47 -8.35
C LEU A 87 -14.11 -13.95 -8.37
N THR A 88 -14.76 -14.41 -7.30
CA THR A 88 -15.35 -15.76 -7.20
C THR A 88 -16.70 -15.68 -6.49
N THR A 89 -17.16 -16.77 -5.84
CA THR A 89 -18.31 -16.74 -4.92
C THR A 89 -18.11 -15.73 -3.77
N LYS A 90 -16.86 -15.55 -3.33
CA LYS A 90 -16.45 -14.44 -2.44
C LYS A 90 -15.33 -13.66 -3.12
N ASN A 91 -15.32 -12.35 -2.94
CA ASN A 91 -14.24 -11.53 -3.48
C ASN A 91 -13.00 -11.64 -2.58
N TYR A 92 -11.85 -11.90 -3.19
CA TYR A 92 -10.58 -11.97 -2.48
C TYR A 92 -9.58 -10.98 -3.04
N ILE A 93 -8.66 -10.55 -2.19
CA ILE A 93 -7.44 -9.84 -2.60
C ILE A 93 -6.23 -10.76 -2.38
N ARG A 94 -5.37 -10.86 -3.39
CA ARG A 94 -4.23 -11.77 -3.43
C ARG A 94 -2.90 -11.02 -3.51
N THR A 95 -1.86 -11.64 -2.95
CA THR A 95 -0.52 -11.05 -2.77
C THR A 95 -0.62 -9.74 -1.98
N CYS A 96 -0.98 -9.90 -0.70
CA CYS A 96 -1.23 -8.78 0.21
C CYS A 96 0.03 -8.41 0.98
N THR A 97 0.24 -7.12 1.19
CA THR A 97 1.34 -6.57 2.00
C THR A 97 0.75 -5.57 2.99
N ASP A 98 1.07 -5.75 4.27
CA ASP A 98 0.78 -4.75 5.32
C ASP A 98 1.39 -3.40 4.91
N ILE A 99 0.68 -2.29 5.09
CA ILE A 99 1.19 -0.93 4.84
C ILE A 99 0.74 0.03 5.93
N LYS A 100 1.46 1.15 6.05
CA LYS A 100 1.04 2.24 6.93
C LYS A 100 0.23 3.29 6.17
N PRO A 101 -0.94 3.72 6.69
CA PRO A 101 -1.79 4.71 6.01
C PRO A 101 -1.09 6.06 5.81
N GLU A 102 -0.13 6.43 6.66
CA GLU A 102 0.68 7.63 6.49
C GLU A 102 1.43 7.67 5.14
N TRP A 103 1.78 6.50 4.61
CA TRP A 103 2.49 6.40 3.34
C TRP A 103 1.58 6.77 2.16
N LEU A 104 0.29 6.43 2.24
CA LEU A 104 -0.70 6.74 1.21
C LEU A 104 -0.86 8.25 1.01
N ILE A 105 -1.01 8.97 2.13
CA ILE A 105 -1.13 10.43 2.15
C ILE A 105 0.15 11.09 1.62
N LYS A 106 1.32 10.62 2.04
CA LYS A 106 2.60 11.24 1.67
C LYS A 106 3.01 10.95 0.22
N ILE A 107 2.73 9.76 -0.28
CA ILE A 107 3.21 9.30 -1.59
C ILE A 107 2.23 9.70 -2.70
N SER A 108 0.93 9.59 -2.45
CA SER A 108 -0.11 9.84 -3.46
C SER A 108 -1.20 10.77 -2.93
N PRO A 109 -0.86 12.01 -2.50
CA PRO A 109 -1.81 12.92 -1.87
C PRO A 109 -3.00 13.27 -2.78
N GLN A 110 -2.77 13.38 -4.09
CA GLN A 110 -3.82 13.68 -5.07
C GLN A 110 -4.89 12.58 -5.13
N TYR A 111 -4.49 11.30 -5.01
CA TYR A 111 -5.46 10.21 -4.98
C TYR A 111 -6.16 10.15 -3.63
N TYR A 112 -5.46 10.41 -2.53
CA TYR A 112 -6.01 10.41 -1.17
C TYR A 112 -6.51 11.79 -0.72
N GLU A 113 -7.12 12.56 -1.62
CA GLU A 113 -7.71 13.85 -1.30
C GLU A 113 -9.04 13.66 -0.55
N MET A 114 -9.15 14.17 0.69
CA MET A 114 -10.30 13.92 1.57
C MET A 114 -11.62 14.54 1.10
N SER A 115 -11.55 15.63 0.33
CA SER A 115 -12.71 16.29 -0.30
C SER A 115 -13.47 15.32 -1.22
N ASN A 116 -12.72 14.49 -1.95
CA ASN A 116 -13.21 13.57 -2.98
C ASN A 116 -13.21 12.10 -2.52
N PHE A 117 -12.88 11.84 -1.25
CA PHE A 117 -12.87 10.48 -0.69
C PHE A 117 -14.27 10.12 -0.16
N PRO A 118 -14.81 8.92 -0.46
CA PRO A 118 -16.12 8.52 0.03
C PRO A 118 -16.16 8.38 1.55
N GLN A 119 -17.33 8.58 2.14
CA GLN A 119 -17.50 8.47 3.58
C GLN A 119 -17.43 7.00 4.03
N CYS A 120 -16.37 6.66 4.76
CA CYS A 120 -16.14 5.32 5.33
C CYS A 120 -15.16 5.42 6.53
N GLU A 121 -14.96 4.32 7.26
CA GLU A 121 -14.03 4.31 8.40
C GLU A 121 -12.58 4.60 7.96
N ALA A 122 -12.18 4.12 6.77
CA ALA A 122 -10.90 4.42 6.17
C ALA A 122 -10.68 5.94 6.03
N LYS A 123 -11.67 6.69 5.53
CA LYS A 123 -11.60 8.15 5.42
C LYS A 123 -11.42 8.81 6.80
N ARG A 124 -12.22 8.42 7.78
CA ARG A 124 -12.15 8.96 9.14
C ARG A 124 -10.76 8.75 9.75
N GLN A 125 -10.14 7.59 9.53
CA GLN A 125 -8.79 7.34 10.01
C GLN A 125 -7.76 8.21 9.30
N LEU A 126 -7.87 8.33 7.97
CA LEU A 126 -6.97 9.17 7.18
C LEU A 126 -7.08 10.66 7.57
N GLU A 127 -8.29 11.19 7.80
CA GLU A 127 -8.49 12.56 8.29
C GLU A 127 -7.79 12.81 9.63
N ARG A 128 -7.90 11.87 10.58
CA ARG A 128 -7.19 11.94 11.87
C ARG A 128 -5.67 11.96 11.69
N ILE A 129 -5.17 11.16 10.75
CA ILE A 129 -3.75 11.09 10.43
C ILE A 129 -3.29 12.42 9.82
N VAL A 130 -4.03 12.98 8.86
CA VAL A 130 -3.72 14.28 8.24
C VAL A 130 -3.67 15.38 9.30
N ALA A 131 -4.69 15.47 10.16
CA ALA A 131 -4.71 16.45 11.26
C ALA A 131 -3.49 16.31 12.18
N LYS A 132 -3.14 15.07 12.57
CA LYS A 132 -1.98 14.79 13.41
C LYS A 132 -0.65 15.14 12.72
N MET A 133 -0.54 14.95 11.40
CA MET A 133 0.65 15.33 10.64
C MET A 133 0.83 16.85 10.60
N GLN A 134 -0.26 17.59 10.35
CA GLN A 134 -0.24 19.05 10.35
C GLN A 134 0.22 19.61 11.70
N THR A 135 -0.35 19.14 12.82
CA THR A 135 0.06 19.59 14.16
C THR A 135 1.55 19.35 14.43
N LYS A 136 2.09 18.21 13.97
CA LYS A 136 3.51 17.90 14.11
C LYS A 136 4.39 18.84 13.30
N GLU A 137 4.02 19.15 12.06
CA GLU A 137 4.77 20.10 11.22
C GLU A 137 4.81 21.50 11.87
N TYR A 138 3.69 21.99 12.40
CA TYR A 138 3.65 23.29 13.11
C TYR A 138 4.49 23.32 14.39
N SER A 139 4.67 22.18 15.07
CA SER A 139 5.45 22.11 16.32
C SER A 139 6.97 22.03 16.08
N GLN A 140 7.42 21.93 14.82
CA GLN A 140 8.84 21.93 14.46
C GLN A 140 9.35 23.29 13.97
N TYR A 141 8.48 24.30 13.97
CA TYR A 141 8.80 25.71 13.77
C TYR A 141 8.66 26.46 15.11
#